data_AF-A0A9E4EJK7-F1
#
_entry.id   AF-A0A9E4EJK7-F1
#
_cell.length_a   1.000
_cell.length_b   1.000
_cell.length_c   1.000
_cell.angle_alpha   90.00
_cell.angle_beta   90.00
_cell.angle_gamma   90.00
#
_symmetry.space_group_name_H-M   'P 1'
#
loop_
_entity.id
_entity.type
_entity.pdbx_description
1 polymer ?
#
loop_
_entity_poly.entity_id
_entity_poly.type
_entity_poly.pdbx_seq_one_letter_code
_entity_poly.pdbx_strand_id
1 'polypeptide(L)'
;IDTGDDMATSAGSLALANHRAIRDAPLVARLRAAGAVLLGKTNLSEWANFRSTRSISGWSSLGGQTRNPYSLDRSPSGSSSGSAVAVAARLAPLAVGTETDGSIV
;
A
#
# COMPACT_ATOMS: atom_id res chain seq x y z
N ILE A 1 -6.66 -2.47 -0.35
CA ILE A 1 -7.08 -3.57 -1.26
C ILE A 1 -7.33 -4.80 -0.40
N ASP A 2 -8.59 -5.22 -0.34
CA ASP A 2 -9.03 -6.32 0.52
C ASP A 2 -8.43 -7.66 0.10
N THR A 3 -7.99 -8.44 1.08
CA THR A 3 -7.74 -9.88 0.96
C THR A 3 -8.58 -10.61 1.98
N GLY A 4 -9.22 -11.70 1.58
CA GLY A 4 -10.01 -12.58 2.45
C GLY A 4 -9.15 -13.57 3.24
N ASP A 5 -7.98 -13.13 3.69
CA ASP A 5 -7.01 -13.89 4.46
C ASP A 5 -6.69 -13.17 5.79
N ASP A 6 -5.61 -13.57 6.47
CA ASP A 6 -5.25 -13.02 7.78
C ASP A 6 -4.67 -11.59 7.73
N MET A 7 -4.43 -11.02 6.55
CA MET A 7 -3.87 -9.67 6.43
C MET A 7 -4.94 -8.60 6.61
N ALA A 8 -4.66 -7.64 7.49
CA ALA A 8 -5.54 -6.48 7.67
C ALA A 8 -5.53 -5.56 6.44
N THR A 9 -6.67 -4.92 6.17
CA THR A 9 -6.81 -3.85 5.17
C THR A 9 -7.19 -2.56 5.88
N SER A 10 -6.18 -1.71 6.11
CA SER A 10 -6.28 -0.58 7.05
C SER A 10 -6.26 0.82 6.43
N ALA A 11 -5.96 0.93 5.13
CA ALA A 11 -5.64 2.20 4.49
C ALA A 11 -4.55 3.03 5.21
N GLY A 12 -3.66 2.35 5.96
CA GLY A 12 -2.60 2.97 6.77
C GLY A 12 -3.06 3.46 8.14
N SER A 13 -4.35 3.39 8.45
CA SER A 13 -4.93 3.91 9.69
C SER A 13 -4.92 2.90 10.83
N LEU A 14 -4.51 3.35 12.03
CA LEU A 14 -4.64 2.56 13.27
C LEU A 14 -6.08 2.17 13.60
N ALA A 15 -7.08 2.96 13.18
CA ALA A 15 -8.50 2.65 13.39
C ALA A 15 -8.91 1.32 12.73
N LEU A 16 -8.18 0.89 11.70
CA LEU A 16 -8.42 -0.32 10.95
C LEU A 16 -7.24 -1.31 11.06
N ALA A 17 -6.38 -1.17 12.07
CA ALA A 17 -5.18 -2.00 12.25
C ALA A 17 -5.48 -3.51 12.24
N ASN A 18 -6.65 -3.88 12.79
CA ASN A 18 -7.10 -5.27 12.88
C ASN A 18 -8.31 -5.56 11.97
N HIS A 19 -8.66 -4.65 11.06
CA HIS A 19 -9.78 -4.86 10.14
C HIS A 19 -9.36 -5.84 9.04
N ARG A 20 -9.87 -7.07 9.12
CA ARG A 20 -9.68 -8.11 8.12
C ARG A 20 -10.92 -8.17 7.23
N ALA A 21 -10.70 -8.17 5.92
CA ALA A 21 -11.80 -8.26 4.98
C ALA A 21 -12.33 -9.71 4.96
N ILE A 22 -13.65 -9.86 4.78
CA ILE A 22 -14.30 -11.17 4.73
C ILE A 22 -13.95 -11.93 3.43
N ARG A 23 -13.61 -11.18 2.37
CA ARG A 23 -13.34 -11.73 1.04
C ARG A 23 -12.31 -10.91 0.30
N ASP A 24 -11.68 -11.52 -0.69
CA ASP A 24 -10.78 -10.85 -1.62
C ASP A 24 -11.51 -9.75 -2.43
N ALA A 25 -10.80 -8.66 -2.72
CA ALA A 25 -11.20 -7.78 -3.80
C ALA A 25 -11.20 -8.54 -5.15
N PRO A 26 -12.06 -8.19 -6.13
CA PRO A 26 -12.16 -8.94 -7.39
C PRO A 26 -10.82 -9.11 -8.14
N LEU A 27 -9.94 -8.11 -8.10
CA LEU A 27 -8.60 -8.22 -8.70
C LEU A 27 -7.72 -9.24 -7.97
N VAL A 28 -7.82 -9.31 -6.65
CA VAL A 28 -7.04 -10.22 -5.81
C VAL A 28 -7.49 -11.66 -6.04
N ALA A 29 -8.81 -11.89 -6.10
CA ALA A 29 -9.37 -13.19 -6.43
C ALA A 29 -8.87 -13.69 -7.80
N ARG A 30 -8.79 -12.80 -8.80
CA ARG A 30 -8.22 -13.12 -10.12
C ARG A 30 -6.72 -13.43 -10.06
N LEU A 31 -5.95 -12.65 -9.30
CA LEU A 31 -4.51 -12.91 -9.12
C LEU A 31 -4.27 -14.27 -8.44
N ARG A 32 -5.01 -14.60 -7.38
CA ARG A 32 -4.94 -15.92 -6.73
C ARG A 32 -5.32 -17.05 -7.69
N ALA A 33 -6.41 -16.88 -8.45
CA ALA A 33 -6.83 -17.86 -9.45
C ALA A 33 -5.78 -18.08 -10.55
N ALA A 34 -4.99 -17.04 -10.87
CA ALA A 34 -3.86 -17.13 -11.79
C ALA A 34 -2.58 -17.73 -11.16
N GLY A 35 -2.62 -18.16 -9.90
CA GLY A 35 -1.48 -18.77 -9.19
C GLY A 35 -0.52 -17.77 -8.53
N ALA A 36 -0.90 -16.49 -8.41
CA ALA A 36 -0.06 -15.51 -7.74
C ALA A 36 0.01 -15.77 -6.22
N VAL A 37 1.22 -15.64 -5.66
CA VAL A 37 1.45 -15.67 -4.21
C VAL A 37 1.40 -14.24 -3.68
N LEU A 38 0.50 -13.99 -2.71
CA LEU A 38 0.41 -12.69 -2.05
C LEU A 38 1.45 -12.60 -0.93
N LEU A 39 2.53 -11.87 -1.17
CA LEU A 39 3.63 -11.72 -0.20
C LEU A 39 3.24 -10.90 1.04
N GLY A 40 2.35 -9.92 0.87
CA GLY A 40 2.00 -8.99 1.94
C GLY A 40 1.20 -7.78 1.46
N LYS A 41 1.08 -6.79 2.36
CA LYS A 41 0.53 -5.46 2.08
C LYS A 41 1.65 -4.43 2.16
N THR A 42 1.61 -3.44 1.29
CA THR A 42 2.54 -2.32 1.29
C THR A 42 1.97 -1.13 2.08
N ASN A 43 2.85 -0.30 2.64
CA ASN A 43 2.44 0.96 3.26
C ASN A 43 1.99 1.99 2.20
N LEU A 44 1.24 3.01 2.61
CA LEU A 44 0.74 4.09 1.76
C LEU A 44 0.74 5.43 2.51
N SER A 45 0.51 6.53 1.78
CA SER A 45 0.03 7.77 2.42
C SER A 45 -1.36 7.50 3.02
N GLU A 46 -1.50 7.65 4.33
CA GLU A 46 -2.74 7.30 5.06
C GLU A 46 -3.99 7.87 4.39
N TRP A 47 -5.03 7.03 4.29
CA TRP A 47 -6.29 7.33 3.58
C TRP A 47 -6.07 7.78 2.13
N ALA A 48 -5.14 7.14 1.42
CA ALA A 48 -4.79 7.47 0.03
C ALA A 48 -4.43 8.95 -0.14
N ASN A 49 -3.72 9.52 0.83
CA ASN A 49 -3.34 10.94 0.90
C ASN A 49 -4.51 11.93 1.05
N PHE A 50 -5.73 11.47 1.34
CA PHE A 50 -6.93 12.30 1.42
C PHE A 50 -7.37 12.59 2.88
N ARG A 51 -6.39 12.84 3.75
CA ARG A 51 -6.62 13.07 5.20
C ARG A 51 -6.40 14.51 5.65
N SER A 52 -5.50 15.24 4.99
CA SER A 52 -5.09 16.58 5.39
C SER A 52 -4.47 17.33 4.21
N THR A 53 -4.60 18.65 4.21
CA THR A 53 -3.89 19.55 3.28
C THR A 53 -2.40 19.71 3.61
N ARG A 54 -1.94 19.16 4.73
CA ARG A 54 -0.53 19.14 5.17
C ARG A 54 -0.02 17.72 5.39
N SER A 55 -0.50 16.77 4.59
CA SER A 55 -0.05 15.38 4.66
C SER A 55 1.43 15.23 4.26
N ILE A 56 2.03 14.12 4.69
CA ILE A 56 3.39 13.74 4.31
C ILE A 56 3.28 12.46 3.47
N SER A 57 3.77 12.50 2.23
CA SER A 57 3.68 11.35 1.33
C SER A 57 4.46 10.14 1.86
N GLY A 58 3.85 8.96 1.78
CA GLY A 58 4.41 7.71 2.29
C GLY A 58 4.32 7.51 3.79
N TRP A 59 3.76 8.47 4.54
CA TRP A 59 3.49 8.31 5.96
C TRP A 59 2.10 7.72 6.23
N SER A 60 2.04 6.78 7.17
CA SER A 60 0.79 6.38 7.81
C SER A 60 0.96 6.12 9.30
N SER A 61 -0.14 6.21 10.08
CA SER A 61 -0.08 5.97 11.52
C SER A 61 0.28 4.52 11.85
N LEU A 62 -0.14 3.56 11.01
CA LEU A 62 0.14 2.15 11.22
C LEU A 62 1.52 1.72 10.68
N GLY A 63 1.90 2.21 9.49
CA GLY A 63 3.11 1.76 8.78
C GLY A 63 4.32 2.68 8.94
N GLY A 64 4.16 3.83 9.59
CA GLY A 64 5.20 4.86 9.70
C GLY A 64 5.54 5.48 8.34
N GLN A 65 6.77 5.98 8.21
CA GLN A 65 7.26 6.64 7.00
C GLN A 65 7.95 5.66 6.05
N THR A 66 7.34 5.43 4.88
CA THR A 66 8.02 4.81 3.74
C THR A 66 9.16 5.70 3.25
N ARG A 67 10.32 5.15 2.93
CA ARG A 67 11.48 5.91 2.43
C ARG A 67 11.81 5.55 0.99
N ASN A 68 12.26 6.54 0.22
CA ASN A 68 12.68 6.33 -1.17
C ASN A 68 13.98 5.51 -1.21
N PRO A 69 14.02 4.36 -1.91
CA PRO A 69 15.18 3.47 -1.91
C PRO A 69 16.38 4.04 -2.66
N TYR A 70 16.20 5.06 -3.50
CA TYR A 70 17.30 5.75 -4.19
C TYR A 70 17.96 6.84 -3.32
N SER A 71 17.25 7.39 -2.33
CA SER A 71 17.76 8.39 -1.39
C SER A 71 16.85 8.42 -0.16
N LEU A 72 17.31 7.86 0.97
CA LEU A 72 16.46 7.60 2.13
C LEU A 72 15.94 8.87 2.84
N ASP A 73 16.53 10.02 2.54
CA ASP A 73 16.15 11.36 2.99
C ASP A 73 15.16 12.07 2.04
N ARG A 74 14.79 11.44 0.92
CA ARG A 74 13.81 11.97 -0.04
C ARG A 74 12.47 11.26 0.06
N SER A 75 11.43 11.97 -0.36
CA SER A 75 10.07 11.45 -0.43
C SER A 75 9.95 10.28 -1.42
N PRO A 76 9.16 9.24 -1.09
CA PRO A 76 8.78 8.19 -2.05
C PRO A 76 7.59 8.61 -2.94
N SER A 77 7.10 9.85 -2.86
CA SER A 77 5.80 10.28 -3.38
C SER A 77 4.65 9.44 -2.80
N GLY A 78 3.47 9.41 -3.42
CA GLY A 78 2.34 8.61 -2.97
C GLY A 78 1.06 8.90 -3.75
N SER A 79 -0.07 8.26 -3.43
CA SER A 79 -0.26 7.47 -2.20
C SER A 79 0.30 6.05 -2.24
N SER A 80 0.53 5.44 -3.41
CA SER A 80 1.05 4.06 -3.58
C SER A 80 2.55 3.88 -3.27
N SER A 81 3.03 4.62 -2.27
CA SER A 81 4.43 4.76 -1.88
C SER A 81 5.12 3.42 -1.64
N GLY A 82 4.55 2.56 -0.78
CA GLY A 82 5.16 1.28 -0.46
C GLY A 82 5.16 0.31 -1.65
N SER A 83 4.17 0.36 -2.53
CA SER A 83 4.13 -0.46 -3.74
C SER A 83 5.26 -0.08 -4.71
N ALA A 84 5.47 1.21 -4.96
CA ALA A 84 6.57 1.69 -5.79
C ALA A 84 7.93 1.34 -5.17
N VAL A 85 8.10 1.59 -3.87
CA VAL A 85 9.36 1.30 -3.15
C VAL A 85 9.66 -0.19 -3.13
N ALA A 86 8.66 -1.06 -2.90
CA ALA A 86 8.87 -2.51 -2.86
C ALA A 86 9.39 -3.07 -4.18
N VAL A 87 8.85 -2.60 -5.32
CA VAL A 87 9.34 -3.01 -6.64
C VAL A 87 10.72 -2.42 -6.92
N ALA A 88 10.93 -1.12 -6.67
CA ALA A 88 12.22 -0.46 -6.90
C ALA A 88 13.37 -1.07 -6.07
N ALA A 89 13.09 -1.47 -4.83
CA ALA A 89 14.03 -2.14 -3.95
C ALA A 89 14.10 -3.68 -4.14
N ARG A 90 13.42 -4.23 -5.15
CA ARG A 90 13.36 -5.67 -5.45
C ARG A 90 12.87 -6.56 -4.30
N LEU A 91 12.00 -6.02 -3.45
CA LEU A 91 11.33 -6.79 -2.38
C LEU A 91 10.22 -7.70 -2.94
N ALA A 92 9.65 -7.33 -4.08
CA ALA A 92 8.69 -8.13 -4.83
C ALA A 92 8.87 -7.85 -6.35
N PRO A 93 8.60 -8.83 -7.22
CA PRO A 93 8.69 -8.64 -8.67
C PRO A 93 7.58 -7.74 -9.21
N LEU A 94 6.43 -7.69 -8.54
CA LEU A 94 5.25 -6.92 -8.91
C LEU A 94 4.56 -6.39 -7.65
N ALA A 95 3.87 -5.26 -7.79
CA ALA A 95 3.00 -4.71 -6.75
C ALA A 95 1.75 -4.10 -7.40
N VAL A 96 0.67 -3.97 -6.61
CA VAL A 96 -0.57 -3.29 -7.03
C VAL A 96 -0.65 -1.96 -6.28
N GLY A 97 -0.90 -0.88 -7.02
CA GLY A 97 -1.20 0.46 -6.49
C GLY A 97 -2.66 0.85 -6.78
N THR A 98 -3.09 1.97 -6.22
CA THR A 98 -4.39 2.58 -6.52
C THR A 98 -4.22 4.06 -6.82
N GLU A 99 -4.98 4.57 -7.78
CA GLU A 99 -4.92 5.98 -8.15
C GLU A 99 -6.27 6.69 -7.98
N THR A 100 -6.19 7.93 -7.51
CA THR A 100 -7.25 8.93 -7.63
C THR A 100 -6.78 10.06 -8.53
N ASP A 101 -5.60 10.61 -8.24
CA ASP A 101 -4.87 11.57 -9.07
C ASP A 101 -3.37 11.47 -8.71
N GLY A 102 -2.51 11.08 -9.66
CA GLY A 102 -1.05 10.97 -9.51
C GLY A 102 -0.53 10.01 -8.42
N SER A 103 -1.35 9.07 -7.94
CA SER A 103 -0.99 8.17 -6.84
C SER A 103 -0.27 6.89 -7.29
N ILE A 104 -0.16 6.66 -8.60
CA ILE A 104 0.58 5.57 -9.22
C ILE A 104 1.69 6.11 -10.14
N VAL A 105 1.39 7.07 -11.02
CA VAL A 105 2.32 7.55 -12.08
C VAL A 105 3.36 8.56 -11.61
#